data_AF-A0A074Z191-F1
#
_entry.id   AF-A0A074Z191-F1
#
_cell.length_a   1.000
_cell.length_b   1.000
_cell.length_c   1.000
_cell.angle_alpha   90.00
_cell.angle_beta   90.00
_cell.angle_gamma   90.00
#
_symmetry.space_group_name_H-M   'P 1'
#
loop_
_entity.id
_entity.type
_entity.pdbx_description
1 polymer ?
#
loop_
_entity_poly.entity_id
_entity_poly.type
_entity_poly.pdbx_seq_one_letter_code
_entity_poly.pdbx_strand_id
1 'polypeptide(L)'
;MAFPMIQKPECLLQNGPRWVRDGYIGAIMQRVRHKRPALQPLRNQAVVSIKPRSVYEVFPPPVDYKPCAPPRVDPYNFAHVKPKACSQETSDASHYIHKRSEFMKQNEYQRYHNQWRCYYYGNAVEKEQYGAYLRNGLKQQMVDRITRKNMEEAKIKADEAKAVEQMCKNFDERLASATRKRKIFLAQFRDANRKLSEERQTARLQERQKELESERNMLKLNPINWSCTLK
;
A
#
# COMPACT_ATOMS: atom_id res chain seq x y z
N MET A 1 2.66 37.51 -45.70
CA MET A 1 2.41 36.16 -45.16
C MET A 1 3.54 35.82 -44.21
N ALA A 2 3.31 35.99 -42.91
CA ALA A 2 4.33 35.81 -41.87
C ALA A 2 3.80 34.78 -40.85
N PHE A 3 4.48 33.65 -40.74
CA PHE A 3 4.21 32.61 -39.75
C PHE A 3 4.98 32.92 -38.46
N PRO A 4 4.35 32.96 -37.27
CA PRO A 4 5.10 32.94 -36.03
C PRO A 4 5.42 31.49 -35.64
N MET A 5 6.72 31.20 -35.48
CA MET A 5 7.23 29.98 -34.86
C MET A 5 6.80 29.94 -33.39
N ILE A 6 6.05 28.89 -33.02
CA ILE A 6 5.76 28.55 -31.63
C ILE A 6 6.93 27.72 -31.10
N GLN A 7 7.72 28.31 -30.21
CA GLN A 7 8.75 27.62 -29.43
C GLN A 7 8.06 26.73 -28.38
N LYS A 8 8.43 25.44 -28.38
CA LYS A 8 8.03 24.47 -27.34
C LYS A 8 8.88 24.69 -26.09
N PRO A 9 8.32 24.61 -24.86
CA PRO A 9 9.13 24.53 -23.65
C PRO A 9 9.65 23.10 -23.46
N GLU A 10 10.98 22.96 -23.37
CA GLU A 10 11.67 21.75 -22.95
C GLU A 10 11.48 21.54 -21.44
N CYS A 11 10.81 20.46 -21.06
CA CYS A 11 10.71 19.99 -19.70
C CYS A 11 11.91 19.10 -19.39
N LEU A 12 12.97 19.63 -18.78
CA LEU A 12 14.04 18.84 -18.18
C LEU A 12 13.71 18.52 -16.71
N LEU A 13 12.99 17.41 -16.53
CA LEU A 13 12.95 16.63 -15.30
C LEU A 13 14.18 15.71 -15.28
N GLN A 14 15.12 15.92 -14.35
CA GLN A 14 16.07 14.88 -13.95
C GLN A 14 16.52 15.15 -12.52
N ASN A 15 15.99 14.36 -11.58
CA ASN A 15 16.68 13.82 -10.39
C ASN A 15 15.64 13.11 -9.51
N GLY A 16 15.40 11.84 -9.81
CA GLY A 16 14.65 10.90 -8.97
C GLY A 16 15.50 9.67 -8.68
N PRO A 17 15.48 9.11 -7.46
CA PRO A 17 16.45 8.11 -7.01
C PRO A 17 16.25 6.72 -7.64
N ARG A 18 17.41 6.09 -7.82
CA ARG A 18 17.70 4.77 -8.41
C ARG A 18 17.22 3.64 -7.49
N TRP A 19 16.12 2.98 -7.84
CA TRP A 19 15.70 1.73 -7.18
C TRP A 19 16.54 0.56 -7.72
N VAL A 20 17.28 -0.08 -6.81
CA VAL A 20 17.99 -1.34 -7.04
C VAL A 20 16.99 -2.49 -6.97
N ARG A 21 17.08 -3.39 -7.96
CA ARG A 21 16.39 -4.67 -8.05
C ARG A 21 16.99 -5.63 -7.03
N ASP A 22 16.13 -6.29 -6.26
CA ASP A 22 16.28 -7.67 -5.77
C ASP A 22 14.83 -8.16 -5.58
N GLY A 23 14.34 -9.18 -6.29
CA GLY A 23 14.68 -10.57 -6.05
C GLY A 23 13.50 -11.25 -5.33
N TYR A 24 12.41 -11.53 -6.05
CA TYR A 24 11.27 -12.31 -5.54
C TYR A 24 11.68 -13.78 -5.39
N ILE A 25 11.74 -14.28 -4.16
CA ILE A 25 11.70 -15.72 -3.84
C ILE A 25 10.30 -16.03 -3.35
N GLY A 26 9.59 -16.89 -4.09
CA GLY A 26 8.26 -17.36 -3.75
C GLY A 26 8.29 -18.26 -2.51
N ALA A 27 7.48 -17.91 -1.51
CA ALA A 27 7.18 -18.78 -0.38
C ALA A 27 5.76 -19.34 -0.51
N ILE A 28 5.68 -20.65 -0.68
CA ILE A 28 4.46 -21.46 -0.68
C ILE A 28 3.84 -21.38 0.72
N MET A 29 2.71 -20.68 0.86
CA MET A 29 1.95 -20.66 2.12
C MET A 29 1.18 -21.97 2.31
N GLN A 30 1.73 -22.88 3.10
CA GLN A 30 0.97 -23.99 3.68
C GLN A 30 -0.02 -23.41 4.70
N ARG A 31 -1.33 -23.65 4.51
CA ARG A 31 -2.36 -23.26 5.49
C ARG A 31 -2.28 -24.14 6.72
N VAL A 32 -1.55 -23.68 7.74
CA VAL A 32 -1.61 -24.25 9.09
C VAL A 32 -2.98 -23.92 9.69
N ARG A 33 -3.80 -24.95 9.95
CA ARG A 33 -5.04 -24.78 10.73
C ARG A 33 -4.68 -24.58 12.19
N HIS A 34 -4.70 -23.34 12.67
CA HIS A 34 -4.60 -23.06 14.10
C HIS A 34 -5.90 -23.49 14.80
N LYS A 35 -5.82 -24.49 15.69
CA LYS A 35 -6.87 -24.74 16.69
C LYS A 35 -6.98 -23.51 17.59
N ARG A 36 -8.18 -22.95 17.73
CA ARG A 36 -8.44 -21.89 18.72
C ARG A 36 -8.23 -22.49 20.11
N PRO A 37 -7.41 -21.89 20.99
CA PRO A 37 -7.32 -22.33 22.38
C PRO A 37 -8.65 -22.02 23.08
N ALA A 38 -9.14 -22.97 23.87
CA ALA A 38 -10.30 -22.77 24.74
C ALA A 38 -9.95 -21.71 25.80
N LEU A 39 -10.61 -20.57 25.73
CA LEU A 39 -10.50 -19.51 26.74
C LEU A 39 -11.19 -20.00 28.01
N GLN A 40 -10.41 -20.33 29.04
CA GLN A 40 -10.93 -20.45 30.40
C GLN A 40 -11.18 -19.03 30.96
N PRO A 41 -12.26 -18.81 31.73
CA PRO A 41 -12.45 -17.52 32.40
C PRO A 41 -11.40 -17.36 33.50
N LEU A 42 -10.48 -16.41 33.30
CA LEU A 42 -9.51 -15.97 34.29
C LEU A 42 -10.25 -15.27 35.45
N ARG A 43 -10.51 -16.04 36.49
CA ARG A 43 -10.94 -15.57 37.80
C ARG A 43 -9.80 -14.76 38.43
N ASN A 44 -10.07 -13.49 38.70
CA ASN A 44 -9.36 -12.59 39.62
C ASN A 44 -7.82 -12.59 39.56
N GLN A 45 -7.27 -11.84 38.61
CA GLN A 45 -5.92 -11.28 38.76
C GLN A 45 -6.05 -9.81 39.16
N ALA A 46 -5.40 -9.44 40.26
CA ALA A 46 -5.37 -8.08 40.77
C ALA A 46 -4.85 -7.12 39.69
N VAL A 47 -5.57 -6.01 39.49
CA VAL A 47 -5.16 -4.92 38.61
C VAL A 47 -3.88 -4.30 39.20
N VAL A 48 -2.72 -4.72 38.69
CA VAL A 48 -1.47 -3.99 38.94
C VAL A 48 -1.58 -2.69 38.13
N SER A 49 -1.78 -1.58 38.84
CA SER A 49 -1.81 -0.24 38.25
C SER A 49 -0.43 0.09 37.68
N ILE A 50 -0.26 -0.12 36.37
CA ILE A 50 0.90 0.40 35.64
C ILE A 50 0.65 1.89 35.46
N LYS A 51 1.16 2.70 36.39
CA LYS A 51 1.19 4.16 36.21
C LYS A 51 2.18 4.50 35.09
N PRO A 52 1.81 5.29 34.08
CA PRO A 52 2.76 5.75 33.08
C PRO A 52 3.81 6.63 33.77
N ARG A 53 5.07 6.20 33.75
CA ARG A 53 6.20 7.02 34.21
C ARG A 53 6.36 8.16 33.22
N SER A 54 6.03 9.39 33.61
CA SER A 54 6.28 10.57 32.78
C SER A 54 7.79 10.71 32.56
N VAL A 55 8.20 10.97 31.31
CA VAL A 55 9.61 11.12 30.90
C VAL A 55 10.24 12.40 31.46
N TYR A 56 9.42 13.35 31.91
CA TYR A 56 9.88 14.58 32.54
C TYR A 56 9.78 14.46 34.06
N GLU A 57 10.88 14.73 34.76
CA GLU A 57 10.88 14.99 36.19
C GLU A 57 10.10 16.29 36.43
N VAL A 58 8.95 16.19 37.09
CA VAL A 58 8.16 17.37 37.45
C VAL A 58 8.94 18.10 38.53
N PHE A 59 9.50 19.26 38.16
CA PHE A 59 10.11 20.20 39.08
C PHE A 59 9.06 21.26 39.47
N PRO A 60 8.91 21.61 40.77
CA PRO A 60 9.61 21.05 41.92
C PRO A 60 9.17 19.62 42.28
N PRO A 61 10.03 18.83 42.96
CA PRO A 61 9.70 17.47 43.38
C PRO A 61 8.40 17.47 44.19
N PRO A 62 7.57 16.40 44.12
CA PRO A 62 6.35 16.32 44.91
C PRO A 62 6.70 16.45 46.38
N VAL A 63 6.43 17.63 46.94
CA VAL A 63 6.52 17.88 48.37
C VAL A 63 5.53 16.94 49.02
N ASP A 64 5.95 16.23 50.06
CA ASP A 64 5.13 15.29 50.81
C ASP A 64 4.01 16.08 51.53
N TYR A 65 2.98 16.43 50.76
CA TYR A 65 1.86 17.22 51.21
C TYR A 65 0.97 16.30 52.01
N LYS A 66 1.14 16.32 53.33
CA LYS A 66 0.17 15.77 54.27
C LYS A 66 -0.91 16.84 54.44
N PRO A 67 -2.05 16.81 53.71
CA PRO A 67 -3.14 17.72 54.01
C PRO A 67 -3.55 17.46 55.45
N CYS A 68 -3.25 18.39 56.35
CA CYS A 68 -3.92 18.41 57.64
C CYS A 68 -5.39 18.67 57.33
N ALA A 69 -6.24 17.66 57.52
CA ALA A 69 -7.67 17.83 57.33
C ALA A 69 -8.10 19.03 58.18
N PRO A 70 -8.88 19.99 57.62
CA PRO A 70 -9.32 21.12 58.41
C PRO A 70 -10.04 20.58 59.66
N PRO A 71 -9.84 21.21 60.83
CA PRO A 71 -10.46 20.75 62.06
C PRO A 71 -11.98 20.65 61.84
N ARG A 72 -12.58 19.55 62.31
CA ARG A 72 -14.01 19.30 62.19
C ARG A 72 -14.77 20.43 62.87
N VAL A 73 -15.37 21.31 62.08
CA VAL A 73 -16.16 22.43 62.58
C VAL A 73 -17.46 21.87 63.13
N ASP A 74 -17.74 22.14 64.40
CA ASP A 74 -19.02 21.81 65.01
C ASP A 74 -20.11 22.74 64.44
N PRO A 75 -21.14 22.20 63.76
CA PRO A 75 -22.20 23.00 63.15
C PRO A 75 -23.11 23.71 64.16
N TYR A 76 -22.94 23.51 65.48
CA TYR A 76 -23.72 24.22 66.49
C TYR A 76 -22.89 25.21 67.33
N ASN A 77 -21.57 25.31 67.10
CA ASN A 77 -20.69 26.13 67.91
C ASN A 77 -20.03 27.26 67.09
N PHE A 78 -20.85 28.21 66.63
CA PHE A 78 -20.40 29.39 65.89
C PHE A 78 -19.89 30.53 66.80
N ALA A 79 -20.18 30.47 68.10
CA ALA A 79 -19.99 31.58 69.03
C ALA A 79 -18.52 31.94 69.32
N HIS A 80 -17.58 31.02 69.05
CA HIS A 80 -16.15 31.21 69.38
C HIS A 80 -15.23 31.36 68.17
N VAL A 81 -15.77 31.35 66.95
CA VAL A 81 -14.97 31.61 65.75
C VAL A 81 -14.85 33.13 65.62
N LYS A 82 -13.64 33.67 65.82
CA LYS A 82 -13.38 35.10 65.59
C LYS A 82 -13.95 35.49 64.22
N PRO A 83 -14.73 36.58 64.11
CA PRO A 83 -15.23 37.03 62.82
C PRO A 83 -14.04 37.23 61.90
N LYS A 84 -13.95 36.40 60.85
CA LYS A 84 -12.96 36.61 59.81
C LYS A 84 -13.34 37.92 59.15
N ALA A 85 -12.56 38.98 59.40
CA ALA A 85 -12.64 40.20 58.63
C ALA A 85 -12.22 39.87 57.19
N CYS A 86 -13.19 39.44 56.38
CA CYS A 86 -12.97 39.24 54.96
C CYS A 86 -12.92 40.65 54.38
N SER A 87 -11.71 41.15 54.09
CA SER A 87 -11.53 42.40 53.36
C SER A 87 -12.25 42.24 52.01
N GLN A 88 -13.28 43.04 51.75
CA GLN A 88 -13.99 43.11 50.47
C GLN A 88 -13.13 43.77 49.37
N GLU A 89 -11.82 43.63 49.45
CA GLU A 89 -10.91 44.17 48.45
C GLU A 89 -10.85 43.18 47.29
N THR A 90 -11.12 43.70 46.09
CA THR A 90 -10.99 42.93 44.87
C THR A 90 -9.51 42.79 44.57
N SER A 91 -8.88 41.73 45.06
CA SER A 91 -7.50 41.40 44.66
C SER A 91 -7.42 41.22 43.14
N ASP A 92 -6.24 41.44 42.56
CA ASP A 92 -6.03 41.29 41.11
C ASP A 92 -6.48 39.91 40.58
N ALA A 93 -6.28 38.86 41.39
CA ALA A 93 -6.76 37.52 41.07
C ALA A 93 -8.29 37.44 41.01
N SER A 94 -8.98 38.05 41.97
CA SER A 94 -10.46 38.13 41.97
C SER A 94 -10.98 38.96 40.79
N HIS A 95 -10.29 40.06 40.44
CA HIS A 95 -10.63 40.87 39.27
C HIS A 95 -10.50 40.09 37.96
N TYR A 96 -9.39 39.36 37.80
CA TYR A 96 -9.15 38.52 36.63
C TYR A 96 -10.22 37.42 36.47
N ILE A 97 -10.57 36.73 37.56
CA ILE A 97 -11.61 35.69 37.55
C ILE A 97 -12.95 36.29 37.14
N HIS A 98 -13.30 37.47 37.69
CA HIS A 98 -14.52 38.18 37.33
C HIS A 98 -14.55 38.55 35.84
N LYS A 99 -13.49 39.17 35.32
CA LYS A 99 -13.35 39.54 33.90
C LYS A 99 -13.43 38.32 32.97
N ARG A 100 -12.78 37.22 33.34
CA ARG A 100 -12.86 35.95 32.58
C ARG A 100 -14.29 35.41 32.56
N SER A 101 -15.00 35.46 33.68
CA SER A 101 -16.39 35.00 33.75
C SER A 101 -17.32 35.81 32.85
N GLU A 102 -17.15 37.13 32.83
CA GLU A 102 -17.89 38.07 31.97
C GLU A 102 -17.63 37.79 30.50
N PHE A 103 -16.36 37.60 30.12
CA PHE A 103 -15.97 37.25 28.76
C PHE A 103 -16.60 35.92 28.31
N MET A 104 -16.58 34.88 29.15
CA MET A 104 -17.19 33.60 28.81
C MET A 104 -18.72 33.72 28.64
N LYS A 105 -19.41 34.47 29.52
CA LYS A 105 -20.84 34.75 29.35
C LYS A 105 -21.11 35.46 28.03
N GLN A 106 -20.34 36.50 27.70
CA GLN A 106 -20.50 37.26 26.47
C GLN A 106 -20.30 36.38 25.23
N ASN A 107 -19.29 35.51 25.24
CA ASN A 107 -19.06 34.55 24.15
C ASN A 107 -20.23 33.56 24.00
N GLU A 108 -20.76 33.05 25.09
CA GLU A 108 -21.91 32.13 25.06
C GLU A 108 -23.15 32.84 24.48
N TYR A 109 -23.41 34.09 24.91
CA TYR A 109 -24.48 34.92 24.34
C TYR A 109 -24.28 35.16 22.84
N GLN A 110 -23.06 35.47 22.39
CA GLN A 110 -22.77 35.63 20.96
C GLN A 110 -22.98 34.33 20.19
N ARG A 111 -22.61 33.18 20.75
CA ARG A 111 -22.85 31.87 20.12
C ARG A 111 -24.35 31.63 19.92
N TYR A 112 -25.15 31.81 20.96
CA TYR A 112 -26.61 31.70 20.85
C TYR A 112 -27.20 32.73 19.89
N HIS A 113 -26.76 33.99 19.99
CA HIS A 113 -27.22 35.03 19.10
C HIS A 113 -26.92 34.65 17.63
N ASN A 114 -25.70 34.24 17.30
CA ASN A 114 -25.31 33.85 15.94
C ASN A 114 -26.02 32.58 15.45
N GLN A 115 -26.33 31.63 16.33
CA GLN A 115 -27.03 30.40 15.98
C GLN A 115 -28.53 30.63 15.73
N TRP A 116 -29.15 31.52 16.51
CA TRP A 116 -30.58 31.84 16.40
C TRP A 116 -30.86 33.06 15.54
N ARG A 117 -29.82 33.74 15.06
CA ARG A 117 -29.90 34.83 14.09
C ARG A 117 -30.54 34.31 12.82
N CYS A 118 -31.85 34.51 12.71
CA CYS A 118 -32.55 34.31 11.46
C CYS A 118 -32.05 35.36 10.47
N TYR A 119 -31.17 34.96 9.53
CA TYR A 119 -30.71 35.82 8.43
C TYR A 119 -31.88 36.43 7.65
N TYR A 120 -33.06 35.80 7.68
CA TYR A 120 -34.32 36.32 7.12
C TYR A 120 -34.81 37.64 7.72
N TYR A 121 -34.40 38.01 8.93
CA TYR A 121 -34.76 39.27 9.58
C TYR A 121 -33.56 40.21 9.81
N GLY A 122 -32.39 39.89 9.27
CA GLY A 122 -31.19 40.73 9.33
C GLY A 122 -31.20 41.90 8.34
N ASN A 123 -30.11 42.69 8.36
CA ASN A 123 -29.90 43.77 7.38
C ASN A 123 -29.80 43.20 5.95
N ALA A 124 -30.14 44.00 4.93
CA ALA A 124 -30.12 43.56 3.53
C ALA A 124 -28.76 42.98 3.10
N VAL A 125 -27.67 43.56 3.62
CA VAL A 125 -26.30 43.10 3.38
C VAL A 125 -26.08 41.68 3.93
N GLU A 126 -26.61 41.39 5.11
CA GLU A 126 -26.41 40.12 5.82
C GLU A 126 -27.23 39.00 5.18
N LYS A 127 -28.43 39.33 4.70
CA LYS A 127 -29.25 38.46 3.86
C LYS A 127 -28.50 38.03 2.60
N GLU A 128 -27.88 38.98 1.92
CA GLU A 128 -27.15 38.69 0.69
C GLU A 128 -25.87 37.90 0.93
N GLN A 129 -25.12 38.20 2.00
CA GLN A 129 -23.95 37.40 2.39
C GLN A 129 -24.32 35.94 2.65
N TYR A 130 -25.42 35.70 3.36
CA TYR A 130 -25.92 34.34 3.62
C TYR A 130 -26.37 33.65 2.32
N GLY A 131 -27.11 34.37 1.46
CA GLY A 131 -27.49 33.86 0.14
C GLY A 131 -26.29 33.51 -0.73
N ALA A 132 -25.25 34.35 -0.74
CA ALA A 132 -24.01 34.10 -1.45
C ALA A 132 -23.27 32.86 -0.90
N TYR A 133 -23.20 32.72 0.42
CA TYR A 133 -22.61 31.53 1.07
C TYR A 133 -23.32 30.24 0.64
N LEU A 134 -24.66 30.21 0.65
CA LEU A 134 -25.43 29.06 0.20
C LEU A 134 -25.20 28.73 -1.29
N ARG A 135 -25.23 29.75 -2.16
CA ARG A 135 -24.96 29.56 -3.59
C ARG A 135 -23.55 29.02 -3.84
N ASN A 136 -22.56 29.52 -3.12
CA ASN A 136 -21.18 29.05 -3.23
C ASN A 136 -21.03 27.61 -2.72
N GLY A 137 -21.68 27.26 -1.60
CA GLY A 137 -21.72 25.90 -1.10
C GLY A 137 -22.33 24.92 -2.12
N LEU A 138 -23.43 25.30 -2.76
CA LEU A 138 -24.06 24.51 -3.83
C LEU A 138 -23.16 24.35 -5.06
N LYS A 139 -22.52 25.44 -5.52
CA LYS A 139 -21.54 25.38 -6.62
C LYS A 139 -20.40 24.43 -6.29
N GLN A 140 -19.86 24.50 -5.08
CA GLN A 140 -18.80 23.60 -4.63
C GLN A 140 -19.27 22.15 -4.63
N GLN A 141 -20.45 21.85 -4.10
CA GLN A 141 -21.01 20.49 -4.10
C GLN A 141 -21.20 19.93 -5.52
N MET A 142 -21.62 20.77 -6.47
CA MET A 142 -21.75 20.36 -7.88
C MET A 142 -20.39 20.02 -8.49
N VAL A 143 -19.39 20.88 -8.27
CA VAL A 143 -18.02 20.64 -8.74
C VAL A 143 -17.46 19.36 -8.12
N ASP A 144 -17.58 19.19 -6.80
CA ASP A 144 -17.08 18.01 -6.08
C ASP A 144 -17.77 16.72 -6.52
N ARG A 145 -19.04 16.79 -6.93
CA ARG A 145 -19.76 15.64 -7.48
C ARG A 145 -19.20 15.25 -8.85
N ILE A 146 -18.94 16.23 -9.71
CA ILE A 146 -18.40 16.01 -11.05
C ILE A 146 -16.96 15.49 -10.96
N THR A 147 -16.12 16.09 -10.13
CA THR A 147 -14.72 15.66 -9.95
C THR A 147 -14.63 14.23 -9.44
N ARG A 148 -15.44 13.86 -8.44
CA ARG A 148 -15.52 12.47 -7.95
C ARG A 148 -15.91 11.49 -9.04
N LYS A 149 -16.93 11.82 -9.85
CA LYS A 149 -17.36 10.97 -10.97
C LYS A 149 -16.22 10.81 -12.00
N ASN A 150 -15.58 11.91 -12.37
CA ASN A 150 -14.48 11.89 -13.34
C ASN A 150 -13.26 11.08 -12.82
N MET A 151 -12.95 11.18 -11.52
CA MET A 151 -11.88 10.39 -10.91
C MET A 151 -12.20 8.89 -10.93
N GLU A 152 -13.44 8.51 -10.66
CA GLU A 152 -13.87 7.11 -10.73
C GLU A 152 -13.81 6.59 -12.17
N GLU A 153 -14.30 7.36 -13.14
CA GLU A 153 -14.19 7.01 -14.57
C GLU A 153 -12.74 6.90 -15.04
N ALA A 154 -11.86 7.79 -14.58
CA ALA A 154 -10.43 7.73 -14.90
C ALA A 154 -9.78 6.47 -14.31
N LYS A 155 -10.17 6.08 -13.10
CA LYS A 155 -9.69 4.85 -12.46
C LYS A 155 -10.15 3.61 -13.23
N ILE A 156 -11.42 3.54 -13.61
CA ILE A 156 -11.97 2.45 -14.43
C ILE A 156 -11.20 2.33 -15.75
N LYS A 157 -11.02 3.45 -16.47
CA LYS A 157 -10.25 3.47 -17.73
C LYS A 157 -8.80 3.03 -17.54
N ALA A 158 -8.16 3.42 -16.43
CA ALA A 158 -6.80 2.99 -16.13
C ALA A 158 -6.71 1.49 -15.86
N ASP A 159 -7.70 0.92 -15.16
CA ASP A 159 -7.75 -0.52 -14.88
C ASP A 159 -8.09 -1.32 -16.14
N GLU A 160 -8.98 -0.82 -17.01
CA GLU A 160 -9.24 -1.38 -18.34
C GLU A 160 -7.98 -1.38 -19.21
N ALA A 161 -7.24 -0.26 -19.24
CA ALA A 161 -5.98 -0.17 -20.00
C ALA A 161 -4.94 -1.19 -19.52
N LYS A 162 -4.80 -1.36 -18.19
CA LYS A 162 -3.92 -2.40 -17.62
C LYS A 162 -4.36 -3.81 -18.00
N ALA A 163 -5.67 -4.08 -17.99
CA ALA A 163 -6.20 -5.39 -18.38
C ALA A 163 -5.90 -5.69 -19.85
N VAL A 164 -6.06 -4.70 -20.74
CA VAL A 164 -5.70 -4.81 -22.16
C VAL A 164 -4.20 -5.07 -22.32
N GLU A 165 -3.34 -4.32 -21.63
CA GLU A 165 -1.89 -4.51 -21.68
C GLU A 165 -1.48 -5.94 -21.24
N GLN A 166 -2.10 -6.45 -20.18
CA GLN A 166 -1.88 -7.83 -19.72
C GLN A 166 -2.33 -8.85 -20.77
N MET A 167 -3.46 -8.62 -21.44
CA MET A 167 -3.93 -9.49 -22.52
C MET A 167 -2.94 -9.51 -23.70
N CYS A 168 -2.41 -8.35 -24.09
CA CYS A 168 -1.38 -8.27 -25.13
C CYS A 168 -0.11 -9.04 -24.76
N LYS A 169 0.41 -8.85 -23.53
CA LYS A 169 1.58 -9.60 -23.05
C LYS A 169 1.37 -11.10 -23.08
N ASN A 170 0.22 -11.57 -22.59
CA ASN A 170 -0.14 -12.98 -22.60
C ASN A 170 -0.24 -13.54 -24.03
N PHE A 171 -0.73 -12.74 -24.97
CA PHE A 171 -0.80 -13.14 -26.38
C PHE A 171 0.60 -13.28 -27.00
N ASP A 172 1.48 -12.31 -26.76
CA ASP A 172 2.87 -12.35 -27.24
C ASP A 172 3.65 -13.52 -26.63
N GLU A 173 3.48 -13.79 -25.34
CA GLU A 173 4.07 -14.95 -24.67
C GLU A 173 3.59 -16.27 -25.27
N ARG A 174 2.30 -16.38 -25.57
CA ARG A 174 1.74 -17.56 -26.24
C ARG A 174 2.36 -17.76 -27.62
N LEU A 175 2.46 -16.71 -28.43
CA LEU A 175 3.11 -16.77 -29.74
C LEU A 175 4.59 -17.14 -29.64
N ALA A 176 5.33 -16.54 -28.70
CA ALA A 176 6.73 -16.86 -28.45
C ALA A 176 6.91 -18.32 -28.00
N SER A 177 6.01 -18.82 -27.14
CA SER A 177 6.04 -20.21 -26.70
C SER A 177 5.75 -21.18 -27.84
N ALA A 178 4.79 -20.87 -28.72
CA ALA A 178 4.44 -21.69 -29.86
C ALA A 178 5.57 -21.75 -30.89
N THR A 179 6.19 -20.61 -31.19
CA THR A 179 7.35 -20.56 -32.09
C THR A 179 8.55 -21.32 -31.50
N ARG A 180 8.81 -21.21 -30.20
CA ARG A 180 9.86 -21.98 -29.51
C ARG A 180 9.59 -23.48 -29.58
N LYS A 181 8.36 -23.93 -29.28
CA LYS A 181 7.96 -25.34 -29.39
C LYS A 181 8.15 -25.87 -30.81
N ARG A 182 7.73 -25.10 -31.83
CA ARG A 182 7.94 -25.45 -33.24
C ARG A 182 9.42 -25.58 -33.59
N LYS A 183 10.25 -24.63 -33.16
CA LYS A 183 11.71 -24.68 -33.40
C LYS A 183 12.34 -25.92 -32.77
N ILE A 184 11.99 -26.22 -31.51
CA ILE A 184 12.48 -27.41 -30.80
C ILE A 184 12.07 -28.69 -31.54
N PHE A 185 10.79 -28.78 -31.92
CA PHE A 185 10.28 -29.91 -32.68
C PHE A 185 11.06 -30.11 -33.98
N LEU A 186 11.23 -29.07 -34.80
CA LEU A 186 11.97 -29.17 -36.06
C LEU A 186 13.45 -29.55 -35.85
N ALA A 187 14.08 -29.05 -34.79
CA ALA A 187 15.44 -29.43 -34.44
C ALA A 187 15.55 -30.92 -34.08
N GLN A 188 14.59 -31.45 -33.31
CA GLN A 188 14.52 -32.88 -32.98
C GLN A 188 14.40 -33.74 -34.24
N PHE A 189 13.55 -33.36 -35.19
CA PHE A 189 13.42 -34.09 -36.46
C PHE A 189 14.70 -34.03 -37.30
N ARG A 190 15.35 -32.86 -37.36
CA ARG A 190 16.63 -32.71 -38.06
C ARG A 190 17.71 -33.63 -37.46
N ASP A 191 17.81 -33.64 -36.13
CA ASP A 191 18.84 -34.40 -35.43
C ASP A 191 18.57 -35.91 -35.51
N ALA A 192 17.30 -36.34 -35.46
CA ALA A 192 16.91 -37.73 -35.71
C ALA A 192 17.24 -38.19 -37.14
N ASN A 193 16.97 -37.35 -38.15
CA ASN A 193 17.30 -37.66 -39.55
C ASN A 193 18.81 -37.75 -39.79
N ARG A 194 19.59 -36.90 -39.11
CA ARG A 194 21.05 -36.97 -39.13
C ARG A 194 21.52 -38.30 -38.55
N LYS A 195 21.03 -38.67 -37.37
CA LYS A 195 21.39 -39.91 -36.70
C LYS A 195 21.09 -41.14 -37.58
N LEU A 196 19.93 -41.17 -38.22
CA LEU A 196 19.55 -42.26 -39.14
C LEU A 196 20.49 -42.34 -40.34
N SER A 197 20.93 -41.20 -40.86
CA SER A 197 21.90 -41.15 -41.97
C SER A 197 23.27 -41.66 -41.56
N GLU A 198 23.74 -41.28 -40.36
CA GLU A 198 24.99 -41.76 -39.77
C GLU A 198 24.93 -43.28 -39.51
N GLU A 199 23.85 -43.79 -38.92
CA GLU A 199 23.61 -45.22 -38.69
C GLU A 199 23.60 -46.01 -40.01
N ARG A 200 23.01 -45.46 -41.07
CA ARG A 200 23.03 -46.08 -42.40
C ARG A 200 24.44 -46.12 -42.98
N GLN A 201 25.23 -45.07 -42.77
CA GLN A 201 26.61 -45.02 -43.24
C GLN A 201 27.49 -46.02 -42.48
N THR A 202 27.36 -46.11 -41.16
CA THR A 202 28.12 -47.08 -40.36
C THR A 202 27.74 -48.52 -40.72
N ALA A 203 26.45 -48.80 -40.94
CA ALA A 203 25.99 -50.11 -41.41
C ALA A 203 26.61 -50.50 -42.76
N ARG A 204 26.64 -49.58 -43.74
CA ARG A 204 27.29 -49.81 -45.04
C ARG A 204 28.79 -50.08 -44.92
N LEU A 205 29.49 -49.35 -44.04
CA LEU A 205 30.92 -49.56 -43.80
C LEU A 205 31.17 -50.94 -43.17
N GLN A 206 30.34 -51.35 -42.22
CA GLN A 206 30.42 -52.67 -41.59
C GLN A 206 30.12 -53.80 -42.59
N GLU A 207 29.11 -53.63 -43.43
CA GLU A 207 28.80 -54.58 -44.52
C GLU A 207 30.00 -54.72 -45.47
N ARG A 208 30.58 -53.60 -45.89
CA ARG A 208 31.78 -53.60 -46.74
C ARG A 208 32.97 -54.27 -46.08
N GLN A 209 33.17 -54.08 -44.78
CA GLN A 209 34.23 -54.77 -44.02
C GLN A 209 34.00 -56.28 -44.00
N LYS A 210 32.77 -56.72 -43.74
CA LYS A 210 32.40 -58.15 -43.75
C LYS A 210 32.57 -58.78 -45.13
N GLU A 211 32.22 -58.07 -46.20
CA GLU A 211 32.47 -58.49 -47.59
C GLU A 211 33.97 -58.70 -47.84
N LEU A 212 34.80 -57.72 -47.47
CA LEU A 212 36.24 -57.84 -47.65
C LEU A 212 36.85 -58.97 -46.82
N GLU A 213 36.35 -59.21 -45.61
CA GLU A 213 36.76 -60.34 -44.77
C GLU A 213 36.35 -61.68 -45.38
N SER A 214 35.13 -61.78 -45.92
CA SER A 214 34.67 -63.01 -46.59
C SER A 214 35.46 -63.26 -47.88
N GLU A 215 35.70 -62.23 -48.70
CA GLU A 215 36.57 -62.30 -49.89
C GLU A 215 37.99 -62.77 -49.53
N ARG A 216 38.59 -62.20 -48.47
CA ARG A 216 39.89 -62.64 -47.96
C ARG A 216 39.89 -64.10 -47.53
N ASN A 217 38.84 -64.55 -46.85
CA ASN A 217 38.72 -65.94 -46.42
C ASN A 217 38.54 -66.88 -47.63
N MET A 218 37.77 -66.48 -48.64
CA MET A 218 37.62 -67.23 -49.89
C MET A 218 38.93 -67.33 -50.67
N LEU A 219 39.69 -66.24 -50.76
CA LEU A 219 41.02 -66.21 -51.37
C LEU A 219 42.01 -67.16 -50.69
N LYS A 220 41.94 -67.32 -49.36
CA LYS A 220 42.76 -68.30 -48.62
C LYS A 220 42.44 -69.75 -49.01
N LEU A 221 41.17 -70.04 -49.30
CA LEU A 221 40.70 -71.41 -49.62
C LEU A 221 40.87 -71.75 -51.11
N ASN A 222 40.60 -70.82 -52.02
CA ASN A 222 40.71 -71.00 -53.47
C ASN A 222 41.26 -69.73 -54.15
N PRO A 223 42.59 -69.57 -54.22
CA PRO A 223 43.20 -68.33 -54.72
C PRO A 223 43.05 -68.13 -56.24
N ILE A 224 42.84 -69.20 -57.02
CA ILE A 224 42.78 -69.14 -58.50
C ILE A 224 41.35 -68.86 -59.01
N ASN A 225 40.33 -69.42 -58.36
CA ASN A 225 38.92 -69.25 -58.75
C ASN A 225 38.09 -68.64 -57.61
N TRP A 226 38.60 -67.59 -56.98
CA TRP A 226 37.99 -66.96 -55.79
C TRP A 226 36.65 -66.28 -56.06
N SER A 227 36.38 -65.88 -57.32
CA SER A 227 35.07 -65.36 -57.75
C SER A 227 34.12 -66.45 -58.25
N CYS A 228 34.52 -67.73 -58.21
CA CYS A 228 33.77 -68.89 -58.72
C CYS A 228 33.28 -68.70 -60.16
N THR A 229 34.03 -67.97 -60.99
CA THR A 229 33.66 -67.65 -62.38
C THR A 229 34.29 -68.59 -63.41
N LEU A 230 35.34 -69.34 -63.08
CA LEU A 230 35.78 -70.47 -63.90
C LEU A 230 34.85 -71.67 -63.65
N LYS A 231 34.21 -72.15 -64.71
CA LYS A 231 33.52 -73.45 -64.74
C LYS A 231 34.50 -74.60 -64.94
#